data_AF-A0A6B2XMN9-F1
#
_entry.id   AF-A0A6B2XMN9-F1
#
_cell.length_a   1.000
_cell.length_b   1.000
_cell.length_c   1.000
_cell.angle_alpha   90.00
_cell.angle_beta   90.00
_cell.angle_gamma   90.00
#
_symmetry.space_group_name_H-M   'P 1'
#
loop_
_entity.id
_entity.type
_entity.pdbx_description
1 polymer ?
#
loop_
_entity_poly.entity_id
_entity_poly.type
_entity_poly.pdbx_seq_one_letter_code
_entity_poly.pdbx_strand_id
1 'polypeptide(L)'
;GVVGGGVAEGRRLGLDVVLSVELDPDDCGAWVRHALTRGTDGLVSVVAVPDAEARATLAAAGVPLVVVDPRRRPPEDVLSVGAANFQGALEATAHLLALGHRRIATITGVPEQDNRVARLAGGARGVLEAAA
;
A
#
# COMPACT_ATOMS: atom_id res chain seq x y z
N GLY A 1 12.51 -0.48 -7.62
CA GLY A 1 11.46 0.16 -6.79
C GLY A 1 10.10 -0.07 -7.42
N VAL A 2 9.01 0.14 -6.69
CA VAL A 2 7.63 -0.17 -7.13
C VAL A 2 7.33 0.34 -8.55
N VAL A 3 7.53 1.65 -8.79
CA VAL A 3 7.28 2.27 -10.10
C VAL A 3 8.13 1.65 -11.20
N GLY A 4 9.44 1.51 -10.97
CA GLY A 4 10.34 0.92 -11.96
C GLY A 4 10.00 -0.54 -12.30
N GLY A 5 9.57 -1.33 -11.31
CA GLY A 5 9.09 -2.70 -11.52
C GLY A 5 7.80 -2.73 -12.34
N GLY A 6 6.82 -1.90 -12.00
CA GLY A 6 5.57 -1.78 -12.75
C GLY A 6 5.79 -1.36 -14.21
N VAL A 7 6.67 -0.37 -14.44
CA VAL A 7 7.02 0.07 -15.80
C VAL A 7 7.72 -1.04 -16.59
N ALA A 8 8.65 -1.77 -15.97
CA ALA A 8 9.35 -2.86 -16.63
C ALA A 8 8.40 -3.99 -17.04
N GLU A 9 7.47 -4.36 -16.16
CA GLU A 9 6.50 -5.42 -16.45
C GLU A 9 5.45 -4.99 -17.48
N GLY A 10 4.93 -3.76 -17.39
CA GLY A 10 4.03 -3.21 -18.40
C GLY A 10 4.65 -3.28 -19.80
N ARG A 11 5.92 -2.84 -19.93
CA ARG A 11 6.67 -2.96 -21.20
C ARG A 11 6.83 -4.39 -21.67
N ARG A 12 7.11 -5.33 -20.77
CA ARG A 12 7.23 -6.76 -21.10
C ARG A 12 5.93 -7.31 -21.69
N LEU A 13 4.78 -6.78 -21.27
CA LEU A 13 3.45 -7.13 -21.75
C LEU A 13 2.99 -6.29 -22.96
N GLY A 14 3.82 -5.37 -23.46
CA GLY A 14 3.46 -4.49 -24.58
C GLY A 14 2.50 -3.37 -24.21
N LEU A 15 2.41 -3.01 -22.92
CA LEU A 15 1.58 -1.93 -22.40
C LEU A 15 2.39 -0.64 -22.24
N ASP A 16 1.75 0.49 -22.53
CA ASP A 16 2.26 1.81 -22.20
C ASP A 16 1.93 2.16 -20.74
N VAL A 17 2.92 2.69 -20.03
CA VAL A 17 2.76 3.08 -18.61
C VAL A 17 2.91 4.58 -18.49
N VAL A 18 1.83 5.24 -18.06
CA VAL A 18 1.80 6.68 -17.78
C VAL A 18 1.90 6.89 -16.27
N LEU A 19 2.95 7.58 -15.84
CA LEU A 19 3.09 8.01 -14.46
C LEU A 19 2.37 9.33 -14.26
N SER A 20 1.43 9.37 -13.31
CA SER A 20 0.85 10.62 -12.81
C SER A 20 1.17 10.75 -11.33
N VAL A 21 1.66 11.92 -10.93
CA VAL A 21 1.94 12.25 -9.54
C VAL A 21 0.87 13.23 -9.10
N GLU A 22 0.06 12.82 -8.14
CA GLU A 22 -0.96 13.68 -7.53
C GLU A 22 -0.38 14.32 -6.26
N LEU A 23 -0.60 15.62 -6.11
CA LEU A 23 -0.06 16.39 -4.98
C LEU A 23 -1.00 16.34 -3.77
N ASP A 24 -2.29 16.14 -4.01
CA ASP A 24 -3.30 15.89 -2.98
C ASP A 24 -3.78 14.43 -3.06
N PRO A 25 -3.24 13.51 -2.25
CA PRO A 25 -3.63 12.10 -2.28
C PRO A 25 -5.08 11.86 -1.80
N ASP A 26 -5.72 12.86 -1.19
CA ASP A 26 -7.09 12.76 -0.70
C ASP A 26 -8.11 13.23 -1.77
N ASP A 27 -7.73 14.06 -2.76
CA ASP A 27 -8.57 14.38 -3.93
C ASP A 27 -8.53 13.25 -4.96
N CYS A 28 -9.19 12.14 -4.63
CA CYS A 28 -9.16 10.98 -5.50
C CYS A 28 -9.96 11.13 -6.80
N GLY A 29 -10.93 12.04 -6.82
CA GLY A 29 -11.79 12.25 -7.97
C GLY A 29 -11.06 12.88 -9.15
N ALA A 30 -10.16 13.84 -8.89
CA ALA A 30 -9.45 14.55 -9.95
C ALA A 30 -8.56 13.62 -10.80
N TRP A 31 -7.70 12.82 -10.16
CA TRP A 31 -6.80 11.95 -10.90
C TRP A 31 -7.52 10.74 -11.53
N VAL A 32 -8.61 10.24 -10.94
CA VAL A 32 -9.45 9.21 -11.57
C VAL A 32 -10.11 9.74 -12.84
N ARG A 33 -10.73 10.92 -12.80
CA ARG A 33 -11.29 11.56 -14.01
C ARG A 33 -10.21 11.72 -15.08
N HIS A 34 -9.01 12.14 -14.69
CA HIS A 34 -7.89 12.33 -15.60
C HIS A 34 -7.37 11.01 -16.22
N ALA A 35 -7.40 9.90 -15.48
CA ALA A 35 -7.08 8.59 -16.02
C ALA A 35 -8.13 8.13 -17.05
N LEU A 36 -9.41 8.36 -16.76
CA LEU A 36 -10.52 7.99 -17.64
C LEU A 36 -10.55 8.81 -18.93
N THR A 37 -10.32 10.13 -18.87
CA THR A 37 -10.30 10.99 -20.07
C THR A 37 -9.18 10.61 -21.04
N ARG A 38 -8.11 9.96 -20.55
CA ARG A 38 -7.02 9.43 -21.37
C ARG A 38 -7.33 8.09 -22.03
N GLY A 39 -8.44 7.44 -21.68
CA GLY A 39 -8.75 6.08 -22.16
C GLY A 39 -7.82 5.02 -21.56
N THR A 40 -7.46 5.16 -20.29
CA THR A 40 -6.56 4.23 -19.60
C THR A 40 -7.21 2.85 -19.42
N ASP A 41 -6.51 1.78 -19.79
CA ASP A 41 -7.02 0.39 -19.69
C ASP A 41 -7.03 -0.17 -18.25
N GLY A 42 -6.29 0.43 -17.33
CA GLY A 42 -6.21 -0.01 -15.94
C GLY A 42 -5.38 0.93 -15.06
N LEU A 43 -5.68 0.96 -13.76
CA LEU A 43 -5.08 1.90 -12.82
C LEU A 43 -4.32 1.18 -11.70
N VAL A 44 -3.07 1.61 -11.49
CA VAL A 44 -2.27 1.21 -10.32
C VAL A 44 -2.12 2.44 -9.42
N SER A 45 -2.86 2.44 -8.30
CA SER A 45 -2.72 3.46 -7.27
C SER A 45 -1.57 3.09 -6.35
N VAL A 46 -0.65 4.03 -6.08
CA VAL A 46 0.39 3.82 -5.08
C VAL A 46 0.03 4.62 -3.85
N VAL A 47 -0.15 3.93 -2.73
CA VAL A 47 -0.42 4.46 -1.39
C VAL A 47 -1.84 5.04 -1.20
N ALA A 48 -2.37 5.81 -2.16
CA ALA A 48 -3.73 6.36 -2.09
C ALA A 48 -4.80 5.27 -2.35
N VAL A 49 -5.91 5.35 -1.63
CA VAL A 49 -7.08 4.48 -1.84
C VAL A 49 -8.21 5.39 -2.34
N PRO A 50 -8.66 5.26 -3.60
CA PRO A 50 -9.79 6.04 -4.09
C PRO A 50 -11.01 5.86 -3.21
N ASP A 51 -11.75 6.94 -2.97
CA ASP A 51 -13.01 6.89 -2.23
C ASP A 51 -14.10 6.10 -2.99
N ALA A 52 -15.26 5.91 -2.35
CA ALA A 52 -16.33 5.10 -2.92
C ALA A 52 -16.85 5.65 -4.26
N GLU A 53 -16.92 6.97 -4.41
CA GLU A 53 -17.41 7.62 -5.62
C GLU A 53 -16.43 7.45 -6.79
N ALA A 54 -15.14 7.67 -6.54
CA ALA A 54 -14.08 7.47 -7.51
C ALA A 54 -13.99 6.00 -7.95
N ARG A 55 -14.13 5.03 -7.02
CA ARG A 55 -14.18 3.60 -7.36
C ARG A 55 -15.41 3.24 -8.18
N ALA A 56 -16.58 3.76 -7.84
CA ALA A 56 -17.80 3.55 -8.63
C ALA A 56 -17.64 4.10 -10.05
N THR A 57 -16.97 5.24 -10.21
CA THR A 57 -16.68 5.84 -11.52
C THR A 57 -15.77 4.94 -12.36
N LEU A 58 -14.70 4.38 -11.77
CA LEU A 58 -13.82 3.41 -12.44
C LEU A 58 -14.59 2.15 -12.86
N ALA A 59 -15.41 1.61 -11.95
CA ALA A 59 -16.21 0.41 -12.21
C ALA A 59 -17.22 0.64 -13.35
N ALA A 60 -17.90 1.79 -13.38
CA ALA A 60 -18.83 2.15 -14.44
C ALA A 60 -18.14 2.30 -15.80
N ALA A 61 -16.86 2.70 -15.82
CA ALA A 61 -16.04 2.78 -17.02
C ALA A 61 -15.37 1.45 -17.41
N GLY A 62 -15.52 0.40 -16.61
CA GLY A 62 -14.86 -0.89 -16.84
C GLY A 62 -13.34 -0.87 -16.62
N VAL A 63 -12.82 0.11 -15.89
CA VAL A 63 -11.37 0.27 -15.67
C VAL A 63 -10.97 -0.39 -14.34
N PRO A 64 -10.16 -1.47 -14.36
CA PRO A 64 -9.71 -2.16 -13.16
C PRO A 64 -8.75 -1.31 -12.32
N LEU A 65 -8.81 -1.49 -11.00
CA LEU A 65 -7.98 -0.79 -10.02
C LEU A 65 -7.21 -1.79 -9.15
N VAL A 66 -5.91 -1.55 -8.99
CA VAL A 66 -5.07 -2.20 -7.97
C VAL A 66 -4.41 -1.13 -7.11
N VAL A 67 -4.41 -1.31 -5.78
CA VAL A 67 -3.73 -0.40 -4.85
C VAL A 67 -2.47 -1.03 -4.27
N VAL A 68 -1.34 -0.33 -4.33
CA VAL A 68 -0.05 -0.78 -3.80
C VAL A 68 0.29 -0.02 -2.52
N ASP A 69 0.63 -0.76 -1.46
CA ASP A 69 0.97 -0.26 -0.12
C ASP A 69 0.00 0.80 0.41
N PRO A 70 -1.30 0.48 0.51
CA PRO A 70 -2.34 1.46 0.84
C PRO A 70 -2.13 2.07 2.23
N ARG A 71 -2.39 3.39 2.39
CA ARG A 71 -2.28 4.07 3.70
C ARG A 71 -3.26 3.51 4.73
N ARG A 72 -4.42 3.05 4.26
CA ARG A 72 -5.52 2.50 5.06
C ARG A 72 -5.98 1.20 4.44
N ARG A 73 -6.54 0.29 5.22
CA ARG A 73 -7.09 -0.97 4.74
C ARG A 73 -8.06 -0.66 3.60
N PRO A 74 -7.81 -1.20 2.39
CA PRO A 74 -8.72 -1.02 1.30
C PRO A 74 -10.02 -1.79 1.59
N PRO A 75 -11.16 -1.34 1.04
CA PRO A 75 -12.40 -2.11 1.02
C PRO A 75 -12.22 -3.51 0.41
N GLU A 76 -13.06 -4.47 0.79
CA GLU A 76 -12.92 -5.89 0.38
C GLU A 76 -13.01 -6.10 -1.13
N ASP A 77 -13.71 -5.21 -1.85
CA ASP A 77 -13.86 -5.21 -3.30
C ASP A 77 -12.65 -4.64 -4.05
N VAL A 78 -11.62 -4.18 -3.35
CA VAL A 78 -10.44 -3.55 -3.95
C VAL A 78 -9.22 -4.48 -3.85
N LEU A 79 -8.68 -4.85 -5.02
CA LEU A 79 -7.43 -5.59 -5.11
C LEU A 79 -6.27 -4.71 -4.60
N SER A 80 -5.45 -5.28 -3.72
CA SER A 80 -4.29 -4.57 -3.20
C SER A 80 -3.07 -5.46 -2.98
N VAL A 81 -1.90 -4.86 -3.08
CA VAL A 81 -0.60 -5.48 -2.82
C VAL A 81 0.08 -4.66 -1.74
N GLY A 82 0.42 -5.28 -0.62
CA GLY A 82 1.10 -4.59 0.48
C GLY A 82 2.12 -5.50 1.16
N ALA A 83 3.00 -4.91 1.95
CA ALA A 83 3.91 -5.67 2.78
C ALA A 83 3.15 -6.33 3.94
N ALA A 84 3.59 -7.52 4.36
CA ALA A 84 3.14 -8.18 5.58
C ALA A 84 3.73 -7.47 6.83
N ASN A 85 3.41 -6.18 7.00
CA ASN A 85 4.01 -5.26 7.95
C ASN A 85 3.96 -5.76 9.41
N PHE A 86 2.88 -6.46 9.79
CA PHE A 86 2.76 -7.08 11.11
C PHE A 86 3.75 -8.22 11.28
N GLN A 87 3.73 -9.20 10.37
CA GLN A 87 4.57 -10.38 10.45
C GLN A 87 6.06 -10.00 10.39
N GLY A 88 6.42 -9.09 9.49
CA GLY A 88 7.81 -8.61 9.40
C GLY A 88 8.29 -7.93 10.68
N ALA A 89 7.43 -7.17 11.37
CA ALA A 89 7.81 -6.53 12.63
C ALA A 89 7.91 -7.53 13.80
N LEU A 90 7.04 -8.55 13.81
CA LEU A 90 7.12 -9.68 14.74
C LEU A 90 8.44 -10.42 14.58
N GLU A 91 8.77 -10.84 13.36
CA GLU A 91 10.00 -11.56 13.03
C GLU A 91 11.25 -10.73 13.33
N ALA A 92 11.25 -9.45 12.97
CA ALA A 92 12.37 -8.55 13.26
C ALA A 92 12.60 -8.39 14.78
N THR A 93 11.53 -8.25 15.56
CA THR A 93 11.64 -8.11 17.02
C THR A 93 12.12 -9.41 17.66
N ALA A 94 11.56 -10.54 17.23
CA ALA A 94 12.00 -11.87 17.68
C ALA A 94 13.49 -12.09 17.39
N HIS A 95 13.95 -11.71 16.21
CA HIS A 95 15.36 -11.80 15.82
C HIS A 95 16.27 -10.95 16.73
N LEU A 96 15.90 -9.69 17.00
CA LEU A 96 16.67 -8.83 17.91
C LEU A 96 16.72 -9.39 19.34
N LEU A 97 15.62 -9.96 19.84
CA LEU A 97 15.55 -10.59 21.16
C LEU A 97 16.46 -11.83 21.24
N ALA A 98 16.50 -12.64 20.17
CA ALA A 98 17.39 -13.80 20.05
C ALA A 98 18.87 -13.40 20.03
N LEU A 99 19.20 -12.23 19.50
CA LEU A 99 20.55 -11.63 19.58
C LEU A 99 20.88 -11.04 20.97
N GLY A 100 19.95 -11.10 21.93
CA GLY A 100 20.14 -10.60 23.30
C GLY A 100 19.76 -9.15 23.52
N HIS A 101 19.20 -8.45 22.52
CA HIS A 101 18.66 -7.11 22.75
C HIS A 101 17.45 -7.16 23.68
N ARG A 102 17.28 -6.11 24.50
CA ARG A 102 16.18 -6.00 25.49
C ARG A 102 15.47 -4.65 25.47
N ARG A 103 16.12 -3.62 24.92
CA ARG A 103 15.56 -2.28 24.74
C ARG A 103 15.38 -2.03 23.26
N ILE A 104 14.22 -2.41 22.74
CA ILE A 104 13.89 -2.32 21.32
C ILE A 104 12.87 -1.20 21.14
N ALA A 105 13.15 -0.28 20.22
CA ALA A 105 12.25 0.80 19.86
C ALA A 105 11.86 0.67 18.39
N THR A 106 10.61 1.02 18.07
CA THR A 106 10.12 1.08 16.68
C THR A 106 10.03 2.53 16.23
N ILE A 107 10.82 2.89 15.22
CA ILE A 107 10.68 4.17 14.51
C ILE A 107 9.66 3.97 13.40
N THR A 108 8.61 4.77 13.37
CA THR A 108 7.48 4.58 12.44
C THR A 108 6.90 5.90 11.95
N GLY A 109 6.05 5.82 10.92
CA GLY A 109 5.50 6.95 10.16
C GLY A 109 4.30 7.63 10.81
N VAL A 110 3.44 8.22 9.98
CA VAL A 110 2.29 9.03 10.38
C VAL A 110 1.28 8.19 11.20
N PRO A 111 0.73 8.70 12.33
CA PRO A 111 -0.04 7.91 13.29
C PRO A 111 -1.21 7.11 12.71
N GLU A 112 -1.88 7.64 11.70
CA GLU A 112 -3.13 7.13 11.13
C GLU A 112 -2.92 6.10 9.99
N GLN A 113 -1.67 5.70 9.72
CA GLN A 113 -1.37 4.73 8.66
C GLN A 113 -1.41 3.29 9.17
N ASP A 114 -2.09 2.42 8.44
CA ASP A 114 -2.27 1.01 8.80
C ASP A 114 -0.93 0.26 8.86
N ASN A 115 0.02 0.60 7.98
CA ASN A 115 1.35 -0.01 8.01
C ASN A 115 2.10 0.30 9.33
N ARG A 116 1.90 1.49 9.92
CA ARG A 116 2.43 1.85 11.23
C ARG A 116 1.78 1.02 12.32
N VAL A 117 0.45 0.94 12.33
CA VAL A 117 -0.31 0.17 13.32
C VAL A 117 0.14 -1.30 13.29
N ALA A 118 0.24 -1.88 12.09
CA ALA A 118 0.70 -3.24 11.89
C ALA A 118 2.14 -3.45 12.41
N ARG A 119 3.08 -2.55 12.10
CA ARG A 119 4.47 -2.65 12.58
C ARG A 119 4.56 -2.56 14.11
N LEU A 120 3.85 -1.62 14.73
CA LEU A 120 3.85 -1.46 16.18
C LEU A 120 3.23 -2.69 16.88
N ALA A 121 2.09 -3.18 16.38
CA ALA A 121 1.43 -4.35 16.92
C ALA A 121 2.28 -5.61 16.77
N GLY A 122 2.89 -5.82 15.59
CA GLY A 122 3.76 -6.97 15.33
C GLY A 122 5.01 -6.96 16.23
N GLY A 123 5.64 -5.79 16.37
CA GLY A 123 6.80 -5.66 17.26
C GLY A 123 6.47 -5.91 18.73
N ALA A 124 5.36 -5.33 19.22
CA ALA A 124 4.88 -5.60 20.58
C ALA A 124 4.55 -7.08 20.79
N ARG A 125 3.93 -7.73 19.78
CA ARG A 125 3.65 -9.17 19.81
C ARG A 125 4.92 -10.00 19.92
N GLY A 126 5.97 -9.68 19.15
CA GLY A 126 7.26 -10.36 19.23
C GLY A 126 7.91 -10.26 20.62
N VAL A 127 7.75 -9.13 21.32
CA VAL A 127 8.23 -8.98 22.71
C VAL A 127 7.46 -9.91 23.66
N LEU A 128 6.13 -9.95 23.53
CA LEU A 128 5.28 -10.79 24.40
C LEU A 128 5.56 -12.28 24.20
N GLU A 129 5.76 -12.72 22.95
CA GLU A 129 6.03 -14.13 22.64
C GLU A 129 7.38 -14.62 23.17
N ALA A 130 8.40 -13.75 23.22
CA ALA A 130 9.70 -14.10 23.77
C ALA A 130 9.76 -14.07 25.31
N ALA A 131 8.74 -13.51 25.95
CA ALA A 131 8.61 -13.44 27.41
C ALA A 131 7.80 -14.59 28.01
N ALA A 132 7.19 -15.43 27.16
CA ALA A 132 6.47 -16.65 27.53
C ALA A 132 7.43 -17.86 27.61
#